data_AF-A0A9W6WQ73-F1
#
_entry.id   AF-A0A9W6WQ73-F1
#
_cell.length_a   1.000
_cell.length_b   1.000
_cell.length_c   1.000
_cell.angle_alpha   90.00
_cell.angle_beta   90.00
_cell.angle_gamma   90.00
#
_symmetry.space_group_name_H-M   'P 1'
#
loop_
_entity.id
_entity.type
_entity.pdbx_description
1 polymer ?
#
loop_
_entity_poly.entity_id
_entity_poly.type
_entity_poly.pdbx_seq_one_letter_code
_entity_poly.pdbx_strand_id
1 'polypeptide(L)'
;MNAEGKRETPNPARSPSISKRTKAFRFLPSSDIMLLKEPLKHRPWAASHGETQAAWTSVATGLKAALISCTADGKACRRRFNALLEVFRRNELDSLRASGSAEDYEEREQLLTDCMTLVSLSEYL
;
A
#
# COMPACT_ATOMS: atom_id res chain seq x y z
N MET A 1 68.57 3.28 22.63
CA MET A 1 68.07 1.96 23.09
C MET A 1 66.65 2.14 23.59
N ASN A 2 65.72 1.45 22.90
CA ASN A 2 64.47 0.82 23.38
C ASN A 2 63.44 1.67 24.15
N ALA A 3 62.13 1.44 24.10
CA ALA A 3 61.18 0.74 23.23
C ALA A 3 59.83 0.83 23.96
N GLU A 4 58.73 0.87 23.19
CA GLU A 4 57.33 0.54 23.58
C GLU A 4 56.63 1.47 24.60
N GLY A 5 55.38 1.92 24.41
CA GLY A 5 54.17 1.30 23.84
C GLY A 5 53.05 1.57 24.88
N LYS A 6 51.76 1.72 24.65
CA LYS A 6 50.77 1.48 23.58
C LYS A 6 49.52 2.29 24.04
N ARG A 7 48.61 2.85 23.24
CA ARG A 7 47.56 2.19 22.45
C ARG A 7 46.69 3.31 21.84
N GLU A 8 46.88 3.59 20.56
CA GLU A 8 45.81 4.16 19.75
C GLU A 8 45.08 2.97 19.14
N THR A 9 43.83 2.76 19.54
CA THR A 9 42.97 1.79 18.87
C THR A 9 42.38 2.46 17.63
N PRO A 10 42.69 2.01 16.40
CA PRO A 10 41.92 2.42 15.24
C PRO A 10 40.55 1.74 15.33
N ASN A 11 39.50 2.54 15.53
CA ASN A 11 38.11 2.08 15.51
C ASN A 11 37.78 1.54 14.11
N PRO A 12 37.55 0.22 13.92
CA PRO A 12 37.21 -0.31 12.63
C PRO A 12 35.69 -0.23 12.43
N ALA A 13 35.31 0.22 11.24
CA ALA A 13 34.02 -0.06 10.62
C ALA A 13 32.78 0.58 11.29
N ARG A 14 32.57 1.88 11.01
CA ARG A 14 31.21 2.33 10.70
C ARG A 14 31.05 2.36 9.19
N SER A 15 30.99 1.18 8.59
CA SER A 15 30.47 1.03 7.24
C SER A 15 29.03 1.56 7.25
N PRO A 16 28.68 2.63 6.51
CA PRO A 16 27.28 2.91 6.28
C PRO A 16 26.77 1.77 5.41
N SER A 17 26.08 0.81 6.02
CA SER A 17 25.22 -0.11 5.30
C SER A 17 24.16 0.77 4.61
N ILE A 18 24.49 1.19 3.38
CA ILE A 18 23.52 1.72 2.44
C ILE A 18 22.66 0.51 2.08
N SER A 19 21.70 0.22 2.95
CA SER A 19 20.54 -0.59 2.58
C SER A 19 19.97 0.15 1.38
N LYS A 20 20.23 -0.38 0.17
CA LYS A 20 19.63 0.12 -1.07
C LYS A 20 18.13 0.16 -0.80
N ARG A 21 17.58 1.34 -0.50
CA ARG A 21 16.15 1.49 -0.29
C ARG A 21 15.52 1.14 -1.63
N THR A 22 15.02 -0.08 -1.74
CA THR A 22 14.21 -0.50 -2.88
C THR A 22 13.12 0.56 -3.04
N LYS A 23 13.00 1.10 -4.25
CA LYS A 23 12.08 2.19 -4.54
C LYS A 23 10.68 1.72 -4.12
N ALA A 24 10.08 2.43 -3.16
CA ALA A 24 8.77 2.09 -2.65
C ALA A 24 7.77 2.05 -3.82
N PHE A 25 6.91 1.04 -3.85
CA PHE A 25 5.86 0.93 -4.86
C PHE A 25 5.02 2.21 -4.86
N ARG A 26 4.86 2.81 -6.04
CA ARG A 26 4.02 3.99 -6.23
C ARG A 26 2.69 3.54 -6.82
N PHE A 27 1.62 3.81 -6.09
CA PHE A 27 0.27 3.60 -6.60
C PHE A 27 -0.03 4.65 -7.66
N LEU A 28 -0.37 4.16 -8.87
CA LEU A 28 -0.87 4.94 -9.99
C LEU A 28 -2.38 4.68 -10.14
N PRO A 29 -3.13 5.50 -10.90
CA PRO A 29 -4.57 5.27 -11.09
C PRO A 29 -4.91 3.86 -11.58
N SER A 30 -4.19 3.32 -12.57
CA SER A 30 -4.40 1.96 -13.03
C SER A 30 -4.06 0.90 -11.97
N SER A 31 -3.10 1.17 -11.08
CA SER A 31 -2.84 0.31 -9.92
C SER A 31 -3.90 0.43 -8.83
N ASP A 32 -4.51 1.61 -8.67
CA ASP A 32 -5.61 1.83 -7.73
C ASP A 32 -6.86 1.06 -8.18
N ILE A 33 -7.17 1.01 -9.47
CA ILE A 33 -8.23 0.18 -10.03
C ILE A 33 -8.02 -1.29 -9.66
N MET A 34 -6.82 -1.82 -9.91
CA MET A 34 -6.48 -3.21 -9.57
C MET A 34 -6.53 -3.43 -8.05
N LEU A 35 -6.06 -2.47 -7.26
CA LEU A 35 -6.16 -2.51 -5.80
C LEU A 35 -7.62 -2.51 -5.33
N LEU A 36 -8.55 -1.81 -5.98
CA LEU A 36 -9.96 -1.73 -5.59
C LEU A 36 -10.75 -3.00 -5.94
N LYS A 37 -10.35 -3.71 -7.01
CA LYS A 37 -10.97 -5.00 -7.40
C LYS A 37 -10.72 -6.10 -6.37
N GLU A 38 -9.58 -6.11 -5.69
CA GLU A 38 -9.22 -7.19 -4.77
C GLU A 38 -10.00 -7.18 -3.43
N PRO A 39 -10.26 -6.04 -2.77
CA PRO A 39 -11.14 -5.94 -1.62
C PRO A 39 -12.58 -6.35 -1.90
N LEU A 40 -13.10 -6.15 -3.12
CA LEU A 40 -14.42 -6.65 -3.51
C LEU A 40 -14.51 -8.20 -3.44
N LYS A 41 -13.40 -8.89 -3.74
CA LYS A 41 -13.30 -10.35 -3.67
C LYS A 41 -13.11 -10.86 -2.25
N HIS A 42 -12.22 -10.22 -1.50
CA HIS A 42 -11.79 -10.70 -0.18
C HIS A 42 -12.57 -10.10 0.99
N ARG A 43 -13.38 -9.06 0.76
CA ARG A 43 -14.16 -8.31 1.76
C ARG A 43 -13.40 -8.11 3.08
N PRO A 44 -12.20 -7.49 3.05
CA PRO A 44 -11.33 -7.40 4.23
C PRO A 44 -11.93 -6.61 5.39
N TRP A 45 -12.97 -5.80 5.14
CA TRP A 45 -13.75 -5.09 6.16
C TRP A 45 -14.73 -5.99 6.92
N ALA A 46 -15.19 -7.09 6.32
CA ALA A 46 -16.10 -8.06 6.95
C ALA A 46 -15.36 -9.19 7.68
N ALA A 47 -14.02 -9.16 7.68
CA ALA A 47 -13.20 -10.13 8.38
C ALA A 47 -13.29 -9.94 9.90
N SER A 48 -13.42 -11.04 10.65
CA SER A 48 -13.53 -11.02 12.11
C SER A 48 -12.32 -10.36 12.78
N HIS A 49 -12.49 -9.94 14.03
CA HIS A 49 -11.42 -9.33 14.82
C HIS A 49 -10.19 -10.25 14.90
N GLY A 50 -9.10 -9.85 14.25
CA GLY A 50 -7.85 -10.63 14.12
C GLY A 50 -7.57 -11.17 12.71
N GLU A 51 -8.58 -11.30 11.86
CA GLU A 51 -8.46 -11.82 10.48
C GLU A 51 -8.28 -10.72 9.44
N THR A 52 -8.59 -9.48 9.78
CA THR A 52 -8.45 -8.32 8.89
C THR A 52 -7.05 -8.25 8.28
N GLN A 53 -5.99 -8.48 9.05
CA GLN A 53 -4.62 -8.42 8.53
C GLN A 53 -4.31 -9.54 7.53
N ALA A 54 -4.86 -10.73 7.75
CA ALA A 54 -4.74 -11.84 6.80
C ALA A 54 -5.50 -11.52 5.51
N ALA A 55 -6.71 -10.97 5.59
CA ALA A 55 -7.50 -10.56 4.42
C ALA A 55 -6.77 -9.49 3.58
N TRP A 56 -6.14 -8.49 4.23
CA TRP A 56 -5.31 -7.50 3.53
C TRP A 56 -4.03 -8.10 2.92
N THR A 57 -3.49 -9.15 3.52
CA THR A 57 -2.36 -9.89 2.95
C THR A 57 -2.78 -10.62 1.68
N SER A 58 -3.97 -11.23 1.66
CA SER A 58 -4.55 -11.83 0.45
C SER A 58 -4.77 -10.80 -0.66
N VAL A 59 -5.30 -9.62 -0.32
CA VAL A 59 -5.43 -8.49 -1.27
C VAL A 59 -4.07 -8.09 -1.86
N ALA A 60 -3.03 -7.99 -1.04
CA ALA A 60 -1.68 -7.69 -1.53
C ALA A 60 -1.13 -8.80 -2.43
N THR A 61 -1.39 -10.07 -2.12
CA THR A 61 -0.98 -11.19 -2.96
C THR A 61 -1.67 -11.15 -4.33
N GLY A 62 -2.98 -10.90 -4.38
CA GLY A 62 -3.72 -10.75 -5.62
C GLY A 62 -3.25 -9.56 -6.44
N LEU A 63 -2.97 -8.42 -5.79
CA LEU A 63 -2.41 -7.26 -6.46
C LEU A 63 -1.01 -7.54 -7.04
N LYS A 64 -0.15 -8.30 -6.36
CA LYS A 64 1.16 -8.72 -6.87
C LYS A 64 1.06 -9.69 -8.04
N ALA A 65 0.08 -10.58 -8.02
CA ALA A 65 -0.21 -11.47 -9.14
C ALA A 65 -0.64 -10.67 -10.39
N ALA A 66 -1.40 -9.59 -10.18
CA ALA A 66 -1.87 -8.75 -11.26
C ALA A 66 -0.86 -7.70 -11.75
N LEU A 67 0.06 -7.27 -10.87
CA LEU A 67 1.09 -6.27 -11.14
C LEU A 67 2.46 -6.84 -10.77
N ILE A 68 3.21 -7.31 -11.77
CA ILE A 68 4.52 -7.95 -11.59
C ILE A 68 5.52 -7.07 -10.82
N SER A 69 5.42 -5.74 -10.97
CA SER A 69 6.28 -4.75 -10.29
C SER A 69 5.79 -4.34 -8.90
N CYS A 70 4.64 -4.85 -8.45
CA CYS A 70 4.07 -4.49 -7.16
C CYS A 70 4.88 -5.10 -6.02
N THR A 71 5.36 -4.25 -5.13
CA THR A 71 6.05 -4.64 -3.90
C THR A 71 5.24 -4.26 -2.65
N ALA A 72 4.01 -3.78 -2.82
CA ALA A 72 3.15 -3.36 -1.72
C ALA A 72 2.75 -4.55 -0.83
N ASP A 73 2.86 -4.38 0.47
CA ASP A 73 2.36 -5.32 1.47
C ASP A 73 0.90 -5.01 1.88
N GLY A 74 0.27 -5.92 2.63
CA GLY A 74 -1.13 -5.76 3.04
C GLY A 74 -1.41 -4.46 3.80
N LYS A 75 -0.46 -3.95 4.59
CA LYS A 75 -0.60 -2.67 5.30
C LYS A 75 -0.55 -1.51 4.31
N ALA A 76 0.33 -1.55 3.31
CA ALA A 76 0.38 -0.57 2.24
C ALA A 76 -0.92 -0.54 1.43
N CYS A 77 -1.45 -1.71 1.04
CA CYS A 77 -2.73 -1.86 0.35
C CYS A 77 -3.89 -1.28 1.18
N ARG A 78 -3.99 -1.64 2.47
CA ARG A 78 -5.00 -1.10 3.38
C ARG A 78 -4.94 0.42 3.50
N ARG A 79 -3.74 0.97 3.70
CA ARG A 79 -3.54 2.43 3.82
C ARG A 79 -3.98 3.15 2.56
N ARG A 80 -3.61 2.62 1.37
CA ARG A 80 -4.00 3.22 0.10
C ARG A 80 -5.50 3.15 -0.12
N PHE A 81 -6.12 2.00 0.14
CA PHE A 81 -7.57 1.81 0.05
C PHE A 81 -8.34 2.80 0.93
N ASN A 82 -7.96 2.90 2.21
CA ASN A 82 -8.59 3.85 3.13
C ASN A 82 -8.41 5.31 2.69
N ALA A 83 -7.24 5.67 2.17
CA ALA A 83 -6.99 7.01 1.65
C ALA A 83 -7.90 7.32 0.44
N LEU A 84 -8.09 6.36 -0.47
CA LEU A 84 -9.01 6.54 -1.60
C LEU A 84 -10.46 6.69 -1.13
N LEU A 85 -10.91 5.89 -0.16
CA LEU A 85 -12.25 6.03 0.42
C LEU A 85 -12.45 7.37 1.16
N GLU A 86 -11.42 7.88 1.84
CA GLU A 86 -11.50 9.19 2.52
C GLU A 86 -11.62 10.33 1.52
N VAL A 87 -10.79 10.32 0.48
CA VAL A 87 -10.86 11.32 -0.61
C VAL A 87 -12.19 11.24 -1.35
N PHE A 88 -12.69 10.03 -1.60
CA PHE A 88 -14.01 9.81 -2.18
C PHE A 88 -15.13 10.38 -1.30
N ARG A 89 -15.09 10.10 0.02
CA ARG A 89 -16.05 10.64 1.00
C ARG A 89 -16.09 12.16 1.05
N ARG A 90 -14.95 12.81 0.81
CA ARG A 90 -14.86 14.28 0.75
C ARG A 90 -15.24 14.85 -0.63
N ASN A 91 -15.60 14.00 -1.60
CA ASN A 91 -15.86 14.38 -2.98
C ASN A 91 -14.63 15.06 -3.65
N GLU A 92 -13.42 14.69 -3.22
CA GLU A 92 -12.15 15.29 -3.66
C GLU A 92 -11.41 14.41 -4.69
N LEU A 93 -12.13 13.58 -5.46
CA LEU A 93 -11.52 12.68 -6.45
C LEU A 93 -10.77 13.41 -7.57
N ASP A 94 -11.12 14.67 -7.83
CA ASP A 94 -10.46 15.51 -8.84
C ASP A 94 -8.97 15.74 -8.47
N SER A 95 -8.66 15.85 -7.18
CA SER A 95 -7.29 15.97 -6.64
C SER A 95 -6.42 14.73 -6.92
N LEU A 96 -7.02 13.58 -7.25
CA LEU A 96 -6.33 12.34 -7.60
C LEU A 96 -6.11 12.17 -9.11
N ARG A 97 -6.48 13.15 -9.94
CA ARG A 97 -6.34 13.12 -11.41
C ARG A 97 -4.95 13.53 -11.92
N ALA A 98 -3.91 13.35 -11.09
CA ALA A 98 -2.57 13.86 -11.40
C ALA A 98 -1.89 13.18 -12.60
N SER A 99 -2.31 11.98 -13.03
CA SER A 99 -1.78 11.27 -14.21
C SER A 99 -2.56 9.97 -14.47
N GLY A 100 -3.42 9.94 -15.47
CA GLY A 100 -4.33 8.82 -15.79
C GLY A 100 -5.33 9.21 -16.88
N SER A 101 -5.94 8.23 -17.55
CA SER A 101 -6.96 8.49 -18.56
C SER A 101 -8.33 8.78 -17.92
N ALA A 102 -9.24 9.40 -18.68
CA ALA A 102 -10.63 9.59 -18.23
C ALA A 102 -11.27 8.25 -17.85
N GLU A 103 -11.04 7.22 -18.66
CA GLU A 103 -11.51 5.84 -18.46
C GLU A 103 -10.99 5.25 -17.13
N ASP A 104 -9.70 5.43 -16.81
CA ASP A 104 -9.14 4.98 -15.52
C ASP A 104 -9.84 5.66 -14.33
N TYR A 105 -10.22 6.94 -14.47
CA TYR A 105 -10.86 7.68 -13.39
C TYR A 105 -12.32 7.26 -13.18
N GLU A 106 -13.07 7.07 -14.26
CA GLU A 106 -14.44 6.60 -14.23
C GLU A 106 -14.52 5.19 -13.64
N GLU A 107 -13.66 4.27 -14.08
CA GLU A 107 -13.62 2.91 -13.53
C GLU A 107 -13.25 2.92 -12.04
N ARG A 108 -12.27 3.75 -11.64
CA ARG A 108 -11.89 3.91 -10.23
C ARG A 108 -13.05 4.45 -9.40
N GLU A 109 -13.77 5.45 -9.90
CA GLU A 109 -14.92 6.05 -9.19
C GLU A 109 -16.06 5.05 -9.01
N GLN A 110 -16.35 4.26 -10.04
CA GLN A 110 -17.36 3.20 -9.97
C GLN A 110 -16.97 2.13 -8.94
N LEU A 111 -15.71 1.70 -8.92
CA LEU A 111 -15.19 0.74 -7.94
C LEU A 111 -15.19 1.30 -6.51
N LEU A 112 -14.89 2.59 -6.35
CA LEU A 112 -14.95 3.26 -5.04
C LEU A 112 -16.37 3.35 -4.51
N THR A 113 -17.34 3.62 -5.39
CA THR A 113 -18.76 3.64 -5.04
C THR A 113 -19.22 2.27 -4.53
N ASP A 114 -18.85 1.19 -5.24
CA ASP A 114 -19.19 -0.18 -4.83
C ASP A 114 -18.53 -0.56 -3.50
N CYS A 115 -17.22 -0.28 -3.37
CA CYS A 115 -16.48 -0.52 -2.14
C CYS A 115 -17.07 0.26 -0.95
N MET A 116 -17.39 1.54 -1.12
CA MET A 116 -17.97 2.37 -0.07
C MET A 116 -19.35 1.85 0.34
N THR A 117 -20.18 1.47 -0.63
CA THR A 117 -21.50 0.88 -0.36
C THR A 117 -21.38 -0.39 0.47
N LEU A 118 -20.47 -1.29 0.11
CA LEU A 118 -20.27 -2.54 0.85
C LEU A 118 -19.66 -2.35 2.24
N VAL A 119 -18.72 -1.41 2.38
CA VAL A 119 -18.13 -1.06 3.67
C VAL A 119 -19.20 -0.48 4.59
N SER A 120 -19.96 0.51 4.11
CA SER A 120 -21.04 1.09 4.91
C SER A 120 -22.11 0.06 5.26
N LEU A 121 -22.55 -0.78 4.33
CA LEU A 121 -23.52 -1.85 4.62
C LEU A 121 -23.02 -2.82 5.69
N SER A 122 -21.72 -3.15 5.71
CA SER A 122 -21.15 -4.02 6.73
C SER A 122 -21.11 -3.40 8.13
N GLU A 123 -21.18 -2.07 8.25
CA GLU A 123 -21.26 -1.38 9.55
C GLU A 123 -22.67 -1.38 10.14
N TYR A 124 -23.69 -1.68 9.32
CA TYR A 124 -25.10 -1.74 9.73
C TYR A 124 -25.64 -3.17 9.94
N LEU A 125 -24.82 -4.20 9.74
CA LEU A 125 -25.15 -5.62 9.92
C LEU A 125 -24.40 -6.21 11.12
#